data_AF-A0A842HB01-F1
#
_entry.id   AF-A0A842HB01-F1
#
_cell.length_a   1.000
_cell.length_b   1.000
_cell.length_c   1.000
_cell.angle_alpha   90.00
_cell.angle_beta   90.00
_cell.angle_gamma   90.00
#
_symmetry.space_group_name_H-M   'P 1'
#
loop_
_entity.id
_entity.type
_entity.pdbx_description
1 polymer ?
#
loop_
_entity_poly.entity_id
_entity_poly.type
_entity_poly.pdbx_seq_one_letter_code
_entity_poly.pdbx_strand_id
1 'polypeptide(L)'
;MNITSSLFNRSRLSRRPALAALALMAVLPLATQAQVTVEASADAYLRSYGTNATTNYGNGTYLQVKGGGDIAYARKGIIRFDFTGSNGAGAVDNSSITLTVLAGAGNSPSDTVWNFAIYGLDGTAAGQDWVEGTGETGVSGPTPPNAVTWNNAPGNNTLTTYSTDSATTTLVGTFTVTGKGTNGDTVTVSGDALDNFLSTVVGSQYVSFLIVRTDTSGGVDASETVVHQFASRENTTYDAPKLSYTNIPEASSTALMAGLLILGTLAFRRYKCQ
;
A
#
# COMPACT_ATOMS: atom_id res chain seq x y z
N MET A 1 -65.21 -36.77 -65.45
CA MET A 1 -65.81 -37.05 -64.13
C MET A 1 -64.72 -37.70 -63.27
N ASN A 2 -64.36 -37.06 -62.15
CA ASN A 2 -63.53 -37.51 -61.00
C ASN A 2 -62.08 -37.98 -61.30
N ILE A 3 -61.04 -37.17 -61.10
CA ILE A 3 -60.35 -36.71 -59.84
C ILE A 3 -59.64 -37.85 -59.07
N THR A 4 -58.36 -37.58 -58.74
CA THR A 4 -57.47 -38.09 -57.66
C THR A 4 -56.42 -39.14 -58.08
N SER A 5 -55.16 -39.15 -57.61
CA SER A 5 -54.29 -38.19 -56.93
C SER A 5 -52.91 -38.85 -56.71
N SER A 6 -51.88 -38.03 -56.47
CA SER A 6 -50.73 -38.34 -55.59
C SER A 6 -49.60 -39.22 -56.18
N LEU A 7 -48.29 -39.03 -55.96
CA LEU A 7 -47.52 -38.34 -54.92
C LEU A 7 -46.21 -37.75 -55.49
N PHE A 8 -45.99 -36.47 -55.20
CA PHE A 8 -44.68 -35.82 -55.24
C PHE A 8 -43.79 -36.38 -54.12
N ASN A 9 -42.69 -37.06 -54.46
CA ASN A 9 -41.68 -37.48 -53.50
C ASN A 9 -40.73 -36.30 -53.22
N ARG A 10 -41.10 -35.43 -52.27
CA ARG A 10 -40.21 -34.37 -51.76
C ARG A 10 -39.13 -35.01 -50.89
N SER A 11 -37.91 -35.06 -51.41
CA SER A 11 -36.69 -35.34 -50.66
C SER A 11 -36.62 -34.39 -49.46
N ARG A 12 -36.80 -34.95 -48.26
CA ARG A 12 -36.58 -34.26 -46.98
C ARG A 12 -35.09 -33.94 -46.87
N LEU A 13 -34.71 -32.71 -47.20
CA LEU A 13 -33.43 -32.15 -46.79
C LEU A 13 -33.41 -32.08 -45.26
N SER A 14 -32.67 -33.04 -44.71
CA SER A 14 -32.19 -33.13 -43.33
C SER A 14 -31.84 -31.75 -42.79
N ARG A 15 -32.69 -31.26 -41.87
CA ARG A 15 -32.39 -30.10 -41.05
C ARG A 15 -31.71 -30.60 -39.77
N ARG A 16 -30.52 -30.05 -39.53
CA ARG A 16 -29.73 -29.97 -38.26
C ARG A 16 -28.74 -31.14 -38.05
N PRO A 17 -27.48 -30.83 -37.67
CA PRO A 17 -27.19 -30.01 -36.51
C PRO A 17 -26.19 -28.86 -36.78
N ALA A 18 -26.68 -27.62 -36.74
CA ALA A 18 -25.84 -26.48 -36.37
C ALA A 18 -25.80 -26.42 -34.84
N LEU A 19 -25.12 -27.37 -34.23
CA LEU A 19 -24.93 -27.50 -32.78
C LEU A 19 -23.47 -27.91 -32.54
N ALA A 20 -22.55 -27.07 -33.03
CA ALA A 20 -21.11 -27.24 -32.86
C ALA A 20 -20.43 -25.87 -32.72
N ALA A 21 -21.02 -24.99 -31.92
CA ALA A 21 -20.46 -23.68 -31.58
C ALA A 21 -20.61 -23.38 -30.08
N LEU A 22 -20.44 -24.41 -29.25
CA LEU A 22 -20.36 -24.26 -27.79
C LEU A 22 -19.19 -25.12 -27.32
N ALA A 23 -18.34 -24.56 -26.46
CA ALA A 23 -17.08 -25.15 -25.97
C ALA A 23 -15.83 -24.96 -26.88
N LEU A 24 -15.54 -23.71 -27.27
CA LEU A 24 -14.17 -23.24 -27.07
C LEU A 24 -14.22 -22.35 -25.84
N MET A 25 -14.26 -22.97 -24.65
CA MET A 25 -13.92 -22.25 -23.43
C MET A 25 -12.49 -21.76 -23.66
N ALA A 26 -12.38 -20.48 -23.96
CA ALA A 26 -11.11 -19.79 -23.95
C ALA A 26 -10.54 -20.02 -22.55
N VAL A 27 -9.54 -20.89 -22.46
CA VAL A 27 -8.54 -20.80 -21.39
C VAL A 27 -7.80 -19.51 -21.70
N LEU A 28 -8.44 -18.39 -21.37
CA LEU A 28 -7.72 -17.14 -21.19
C LEU A 28 -6.66 -17.48 -20.14
N PRO A 29 -5.37 -17.18 -20.38
CA PRO A 29 -4.44 -17.17 -19.28
C PRO A 29 -5.04 -16.18 -18.28
N LEU A 30 -5.61 -16.68 -17.18
CA LEU A 30 -5.74 -15.86 -16.00
C LEU A 30 -4.32 -15.42 -15.73
N ALA A 31 -4.02 -14.15 -16.03
CA ALA A 31 -2.81 -13.54 -15.55
C ALA A 31 -2.86 -13.76 -14.04
N THR A 32 -2.05 -14.70 -13.55
CA THR A 32 -1.91 -14.94 -12.13
C THR A 32 -1.41 -13.62 -11.57
N GLN A 33 -2.29 -12.89 -10.90
CA GLN A 33 -1.89 -11.65 -10.24
C GLN A 33 -0.93 -12.05 -9.14
N ALA A 34 0.35 -11.73 -9.35
CA ALA A 34 1.38 -11.99 -8.36
C ALA A 34 1.30 -10.90 -7.30
N GLN A 35 1.47 -11.30 -6.04
CA GLN A 35 1.70 -10.33 -4.98
C GLN A 35 3.06 -9.68 -5.19
N VAL A 36 3.07 -8.36 -5.14
CA VAL A 36 4.26 -7.51 -5.15
C VAL A 36 4.61 -7.20 -3.69
N THR A 37 5.88 -7.31 -3.33
CA THR A 37 6.39 -6.87 -2.03
C THR A 37 7.57 -5.93 -2.26
N VAL A 38 7.50 -4.76 -1.64
CA VAL A 38 8.55 -3.74 -1.68
C VAL A 38 8.98 -3.37 -0.26
N GLU A 39 10.27 -3.13 -0.08
CA GLU A 39 10.82 -2.57 1.15
C GLU A 39 10.72 -1.04 1.12
N ALA A 40 10.77 -0.41 2.29
CA ALA A 40 10.78 1.04 2.40
C ALA A 40 11.93 1.62 1.56
N SER A 41 11.59 2.56 0.68
CA SER A 41 12.57 3.30 -0.11
C SER A 41 13.14 4.47 0.68
N ALA A 42 12.43 4.97 1.69
CA ALA A 42 12.90 5.94 2.66
C ALA A 42 12.07 5.85 3.95
N ASP A 43 12.68 6.10 5.11
CA ASP A 43 11.96 6.27 6.35
C ASP A 43 12.67 7.20 7.34
N ALA A 44 11.91 7.81 8.23
CA ALA A 44 12.45 8.66 9.28
C ALA A 44 11.50 8.72 10.46
N TYR A 45 11.98 9.21 11.60
CA TYR A 45 11.10 9.61 12.68
C TYR A 45 11.20 11.09 13.00
N LEU A 46 10.09 11.63 13.48
CA LEU A 46 9.88 13.04 13.75
C LEU A 46 9.89 13.25 15.26
N ARG A 47 10.42 14.37 15.73
CA ARG A 47 10.44 14.74 17.15
C ARG A 47 10.09 16.21 17.30
N SER A 48 9.16 16.54 18.19
CA SER A 48 8.46 17.84 18.26
C SER A 48 9.14 19.00 18.98
N TYR A 49 10.24 18.80 19.71
CA TYR A 49 10.72 19.79 20.70
C TYR A 49 12.14 20.32 20.47
N GLY A 50 12.30 21.64 20.64
CA GLY A 50 13.59 22.32 20.60
C GLY A 50 14.33 22.07 19.29
N THR A 51 15.62 21.79 19.37
CA THR A 51 16.43 21.44 18.18
C THR A 51 15.97 20.15 17.51
N ASN A 52 15.27 19.27 18.23
CA ASN A 52 14.77 18.03 17.64
C ASN A 52 13.70 18.29 16.57
N ALA A 53 12.92 19.37 16.70
CA ALA A 53 11.86 19.75 15.75
C ALA A 53 12.37 20.05 14.34
N THR A 54 13.63 20.44 14.24
CA THR A 54 14.33 20.76 12.98
C THR A 54 15.42 19.74 12.67
N THR A 55 15.52 18.66 13.43
CA THR A 55 16.51 17.60 13.19
C THR A 55 15.88 16.50 12.36
N ASN A 56 16.59 16.07 11.33
CA ASN A 56 16.25 14.90 10.54
C ASN A 56 16.86 13.64 11.19
N TYR A 57 16.11 12.53 11.15
CA TYR A 57 16.50 11.26 11.75
C TYR A 57 16.44 10.08 10.77
N GLY A 58 16.49 10.33 9.46
CA GLY A 58 16.34 9.26 8.45
C GLY A 58 17.54 8.33 8.31
N ASN A 59 18.68 8.63 8.93
CA ASN A 59 19.85 7.73 8.95
C ASN A 59 19.90 6.84 10.22
N GLY A 60 18.85 6.84 11.04
CA GLY A 60 18.78 6.03 12.25
C GLY A 60 18.44 4.58 11.91
N THR A 61 18.92 3.61 12.70
CA THR A 61 18.61 2.17 12.51
C THR A 61 17.24 1.75 13.07
N TYR A 62 16.42 2.72 13.46
CA TYR A 62 15.10 2.52 14.03
C TYR A 62 14.19 3.73 13.81
N LEU A 63 12.89 3.47 13.76
CA LEU A 63 11.81 4.43 13.76
C LEU A 63 11.23 4.58 15.16
N GLN A 64 11.31 5.77 15.76
CA GLN A 64 10.72 6.01 17.08
C GLN A 64 9.29 6.52 16.99
N VAL A 65 8.39 5.92 17.77
CA VAL A 65 7.00 6.36 17.89
C VAL A 65 6.61 6.48 19.36
N LYS A 66 6.04 7.64 19.72
CA LYS A 66 5.62 7.95 21.09
C LYS A 66 4.50 8.99 21.07
N GLY A 67 3.34 8.60 21.55
CA GLY A 67 2.27 9.51 21.95
C GLY A 67 2.56 10.01 23.35
N GLY A 68 2.78 11.31 23.54
CA GLY A 68 2.97 11.91 24.86
C GLY A 68 1.69 12.58 25.36
N GLY A 69 1.54 12.74 26.68
CA GLY A 69 0.64 13.73 27.26
C GLY A 69 1.14 15.17 27.08
N ASP A 70 2.44 15.31 26.81
CA ASP A 70 3.11 16.57 26.50
C ASP A 70 3.70 16.51 25.08
N ILE A 71 3.40 17.53 24.30
CA ILE A 71 3.92 17.71 22.95
C ILE A 71 5.43 17.62 22.93
N ALA A 72 6.15 18.06 23.96
CA ALA A 72 7.60 18.09 23.96
C ALA A 72 8.28 16.70 23.78
N TYR A 73 7.55 15.62 24.06
CA TYR A 73 8.07 14.25 23.97
C TYR A 73 7.49 13.44 22.81
N ALA A 74 6.65 14.04 21.97
CA ALA A 74 5.99 13.37 20.87
C ALA A 74 6.98 12.87 19.81
N ARG A 75 6.71 11.68 19.28
CA ARG A 75 7.46 11.07 18.18
C ARG A 75 6.51 10.35 17.23
N LYS A 76 6.75 10.51 15.93
CA LYS A 76 5.96 9.89 14.86
C LYS A 76 6.92 9.26 13.86
N GLY A 77 6.55 8.13 13.27
CA GLY A 77 7.29 7.53 12.16
C GLY A 77 6.72 7.99 10.84
N ILE A 78 7.55 8.16 9.82
CA ILE A 78 7.15 8.35 8.43
C ILE A 78 7.91 7.34 7.56
N ILE A 79 7.21 6.70 6.64
CA ILE A 79 7.76 5.66 5.77
C ILE A 79 7.27 5.93 4.34
N ARG A 80 8.14 5.76 3.36
CA ARG A 80 7.85 5.82 1.93
C ARG A 80 8.25 4.53 1.24
N PHE A 81 7.44 4.11 0.29
CA PHE A 81 7.69 2.96 -0.58
C PHE A 81 7.74 3.41 -2.03
N ASP A 82 8.59 2.78 -2.83
CA ASP A 82 8.51 2.86 -4.29
C ASP A 82 7.25 2.11 -4.76
N PHE A 83 6.34 2.85 -5.39
CA PHE A 83 5.05 2.37 -5.84
C PHE A 83 4.93 2.31 -7.37
N THR A 84 6.03 2.52 -8.10
CA THR A 84 6.06 2.43 -9.56
C THR A 84 5.65 1.06 -10.10
N GLY A 85 5.77 0.00 -9.30
CA GLY A 85 5.28 -1.34 -9.60
C GLY A 85 3.76 -1.44 -9.79
N SER A 86 2.99 -0.44 -9.37
CA SER A 86 1.54 -0.37 -9.58
C SER A 86 1.14 0.31 -10.89
N ASN A 87 2.10 0.80 -11.69
CA ASN A 87 1.80 1.56 -12.90
C ASN A 87 1.03 0.71 -13.93
N GLY A 88 -0.12 1.22 -14.39
CA GLY A 88 -1.00 0.53 -15.33
C GLY A 88 -1.96 -0.48 -14.68
N ALA A 89 -1.96 -0.60 -13.35
CA ALA A 89 -3.06 -1.24 -12.63
C ALA A 89 -4.31 -0.34 -12.65
N GLY A 90 -5.49 -0.94 -12.55
CA GLY A 90 -6.75 -0.22 -12.34
C GLY A 90 -7.12 -0.08 -10.87
N ALA A 91 -6.63 -0.99 -10.02
CA ALA A 91 -6.81 -1.00 -8.58
C ALA A 91 -5.75 -1.89 -7.91
N VAL A 92 -5.74 -1.89 -6.58
CA VAL A 92 -4.88 -2.71 -5.74
C VAL A 92 -5.72 -3.46 -4.70
N ASP A 93 -5.33 -4.69 -4.37
CA ASP A 93 -6.03 -5.58 -3.42
C ASP A 93 -5.03 -6.43 -2.61
N ASN A 94 -5.51 -7.06 -1.53
CA ASN A 94 -4.75 -7.92 -0.62
C ASN A 94 -3.47 -7.24 -0.10
N SER A 95 -3.64 -5.98 0.32
CA SER A 95 -2.53 -5.14 0.74
C SER A 95 -2.20 -5.33 2.22
N SER A 96 -0.92 -5.22 2.54
CA SER A 96 -0.44 -5.22 3.92
C SER A 96 0.82 -4.38 4.11
N ILE A 97 0.90 -3.70 5.25
CA ILE A 97 2.12 -3.06 5.75
C ILE A 97 2.62 -3.91 6.91
N THR A 98 3.89 -4.33 6.85
CA THR A 98 4.54 -5.08 7.93
C THR A 98 5.69 -4.28 8.50
N LEU A 99 5.74 -4.18 9.83
CA LEU A 99 6.79 -3.53 10.59
C LEU A 99 7.43 -4.54 11.54
N THR A 100 8.75 -4.53 11.64
CA THR A 100 9.47 -5.31 12.65
C THR A 100 9.65 -4.47 13.92
N VAL A 101 9.15 -4.97 15.04
CA VAL A 101 9.23 -4.34 16.35
C VAL A 101 10.64 -4.50 16.94
N LEU A 102 11.12 -3.42 17.54
CA LEU A 102 12.31 -3.40 18.37
C LEU A 102 11.91 -3.09 19.81
N ALA A 103 12.73 -3.54 20.77
CA ALA A 103 12.54 -3.26 22.18
C ALA A 103 12.65 -1.76 22.43
N GLY A 104 11.52 -1.15 22.81
CA GLY A 104 11.44 0.27 23.15
C GLY A 104 12.19 0.66 24.43
N ALA A 105 12.30 1.96 24.67
CA ALA A 105 12.97 2.53 25.85
C ALA A 105 12.00 3.33 26.74
N GLY A 106 12.12 3.23 28.07
CA GLY A 106 11.25 3.93 29.04
C GLY A 106 10.74 3.04 30.17
N ASN A 107 9.79 3.52 30.98
CA ASN A 107 9.41 2.92 32.27
C ASN A 107 7.92 2.55 32.39
N SER A 108 7.19 2.47 31.27
CA SER A 108 5.79 2.03 31.30
C SER A 108 5.65 0.57 31.77
N PRO A 109 4.52 0.20 32.41
CA PRO A 109 4.25 -1.18 32.80
C PRO A 109 4.34 -2.16 31.63
N SER A 110 4.88 -3.35 31.87
CA SER A 110 5.16 -4.34 30.81
C SER A 110 3.91 -4.95 30.18
N ASP A 111 2.77 -4.88 30.86
CA ASP A 111 1.46 -5.38 30.44
C ASP A 111 0.58 -4.31 29.78
N THR A 112 1.04 -3.06 29.72
CA THR A 112 0.29 -1.98 29.06
C THR A 112 0.20 -2.25 27.56
N VAL A 113 -1.02 -2.30 27.03
CA VAL A 113 -1.26 -2.40 25.59
C VAL A 113 -1.32 -0.99 25.01
N TRP A 114 -0.46 -0.73 24.04
CA TRP A 114 -0.37 0.56 23.35
C TRP A 114 -0.97 0.46 21.96
N ASN A 115 -1.80 1.44 21.60
CA ASN A 115 -2.51 1.52 20.34
C ASN A 115 -1.78 2.44 19.37
N PHE A 116 -1.73 1.98 18.12
CA PHE A 116 -1.11 2.68 17.01
C PHE A 116 -2.07 2.79 15.86
N ALA A 117 -1.86 3.84 15.06
CA ALA A 117 -2.56 4.07 13.82
C ALA A 117 -1.56 4.35 12.71
N ILE A 118 -1.83 3.80 11.53
CA ILE A 118 -1.11 4.09 10.29
C ILE A 118 -2.03 4.92 9.41
N TYR A 119 -1.52 6.05 8.95
CA TYR A 119 -2.23 6.96 8.05
C TYR A 119 -1.52 7.00 6.70
N GLY A 120 -2.25 6.70 5.63
CA GLY A 120 -1.82 6.98 4.27
C GLY A 120 -1.80 8.48 4.02
N LEU A 121 -0.76 8.98 3.37
CA LEU A 121 -0.60 10.39 3.08
C LEU A 121 -1.04 10.71 1.65
N ASP A 122 -1.82 11.77 1.47
CA ASP A 122 -2.21 12.27 0.15
C ASP A 122 -0.97 12.73 -0.62
N GLY A 123 -0.67 12.10 -1.76
CA GLY A 123 0.51 12.41 -2.59
C GLY A 123 0.58 13.85 -3.11
N THR A 124 -0.50 14.63 -2.96
CA THR A 124 -0.53 16.06 -3.31
C THR A 124 -0.31 17.01 -2.12
N ALA A 125 -0.22 16.47 -0.90
CA ALA A 125 -0.03 17.27 0.30
C ALA A 125 1.29 18.06 0.29
N ALA A 126 1.31 19.19 0.99
CA ALA A 126 2.55 19.94 1.18
C ALA A 126 3.61 19.09 1.89
N GLY A 127 4.83 19.10 1.39
CA GLY A 127 5.95 18.34 1.96
C GLY A 127 6.06 16.89 1.48
N GLN A 128 5.26 16.44 0.50
CA GLN A 128 5.36 15.07 -0.05
C GLN A 128 6.68 14.78 -0.75
N ASP A 129 7.33 15.80 -1.30
CA ASP A 129 8.68 15.73 -1.88
C ASP A 129 9.80 15.72 -0.81
N TRP A 130 9.51 15.17 0.37
CA TRP A 130 10.48 15.12 1.45
C TRP A 130 11.66 14.21 1.10
N VAL A 131 12.82 14.52 1.65
CA VAL A 131 13.99 13.63 1.59
C VAL A 131 14.31 13.06 2.96
N GLU A 132 14.74 11.82 2.97
CA GLU A 132 15.14 11.06 4.14
C GLU A 132 16.33 11.71 4.85
N GLY A 133 17.24 12.32 4.09
CA GLY A 133 18.43 12.97 4.61
C GLY A 133 19.13 13.86 3.58
N THR A 134 20.19 14.53 4.03
CA THR A 134 21.03 15.37 3.15
C THR A 134 21.72 14.50 2.11
N GLY A 135 21.42 14.70 0.83
CA GLY A 135 22.09 14.02 -0.29
C GLY A 135 21.23 13.01 -1.04
N GLU A 136 19.99 12.77 -0.63
CA GLU A 136 19.04 12.02 -1.44
C GLU A 136 18.76 12.79 -2.75
N THR A 137 18.99 12.14 -3.89
CA THR A 137 18.78 12.70 -5.24
C THR A 137 17.57 12.05 -5.88
N GLY A 138 16.80 12.79 -6.68
CA GLY A 138 15.64 12.23 -7.41
C GLY A 138 14.27 12.57 -6.81
N VAL A 139 14.21 13.52 -5.87
CA VAL A 139 12.97 14.12 -5.39
C VAL A 139 12.89 15.55 -5.94
N SER A 140 11.76 15.91 -6.56
CA SER A 140 11.55 17.23 -7.16
C SER A 140 11.39 18.30 -6.09
N GLY A 141 12.32 19.25 -5.99
CA GLY A 141 12.24 20.33 -5.00
C GLY A 141 13.41 21.33 -5.10
N PRO A 142 13.38 22.45 -4.33
CA PRO A 142 14.51 23.37 -4.27
C PRO A 142 15.78 22.59 -3.88
N THR A 143 16.88 22.85 -4.56
CA THR A 143 18.15 22.16 -4.33
C THR A 143 18.99 22.90 -3.28
N PRO A 144 19.51 22.22 -2.24
CA PRO A 144 19.26 20.83 -1.88
C PRO A 144 17.85 20.64 -1.28
N PRO A 145 17.22 19.48 -1.50
CA PRO A 145 15.90 19.19 -0.92
C PRO A 145 15.95 19.24 0.62
N ASN A 146 14.91 19.78 1.23
CA ASN A 146 14.83 19.90 2.69
C ASN A 146 14.55 18.52 3.31
N ALA A 147 15.46 18.07 4.17
CA ALA A 147 15.26 16.84 4.92
C ALA A 147 13.98 16.87 5.74
N VAL A 148 13.33 15.72 5.89
CA VAL A 148 12.10 15.61 6.68
C VAL A 148 12.39 15.85 8.16
N THR A 149 11.56 16.67 8.78
CA THR A 149 11.62 17.09 10.18
C THR A 149 10.21 17.18 10.72
N TRP A 150 10.05 17.37 12.04
CA TRP A 150 8.73 17.59 12.61
C TRP A 150 7.99 18.77 11.97
N ASN A 151 8.71 19.86 11.68
CA ASN A 151 8.11 21.11 11.22
C ASN A 151 7.64 21.10 9.76
N ASN A 152 8.11 20.17 8.94
CA ASN A 152 7.82 20.14 7.50
C ASN A 152 7.31 18.77 6.99
N ALA A 153 7.16 17.76 7.85
CA ALA A 153 6.68 16.45 7.42
C ALA A 153 5.23 16.49 6.91
N PRO A 154 4.93 15.83 5.79
CA PRO A 154 3.58 15.79 5.23
C PRO A 154 2.61 15.09 6.19
N GLY A 155 1.39 15.61 6.27
CA GLY A 155 0.34 15.07 7.14
C GLY A 155 0.60 15.22 8.65
N ASN A 156 1.72 15.83 9.06
CA ASN A 156 2.03 16.02 10.47
C ASN A 156 1.28 17.23 11.05
N ASN A 157 0.52 17.02 12.13
CA ASN A 157 0.03 18.10 12.96
C ASN A 157 1.04 18.42 14.06
N THR A 158 1.72 19.56 13.93
CA THR A 158 2.81 19.99 14.82
C THR A 158 2.35 20.42 16.21
N LEU A 159 1.05 20.64 16.40
CA LEU A 159 0.45 21.11 17.65
C LEU A 159 -0.03 19.97 18.56
N THR A 160 0.04 18.72 18.08
CA THR A 160 -0.54 17.55 18.77
C THR A 160 0.43 16.38 18.86
N THR A 161 0.31 15.61 19.94
CA THR A 161 1.22 14.50 20.23
C THR A 161 0.95 13.28 19.37
N TYR A 162 -0.32 13.06 19.00
CA TYR A 162 -0.77 11.86 18.29
C TYR A 162 -1.59 12.16 17.02
N SER A 163 -2.15 13.35 16.85
CA SER A 163 -3.01 13.63 15.69
C SER A 163 -2.19 13.90 14.42
N THR A 164 -2.83 13.66 13.29
CA THR A 164 -2.36 14.03 11.95
C THR A 164 -3.12 15.26 11.46
N ASP A 165 -2.71 15.81 10.33
CA ASP A 165 -3.55 16.72 9.56
C ASP A 165 -4.61 15.89 8.81
N SER A 166 -5.85 15.94 9.28
CA SER A 166 -6.95 15.15 8.72
C SER A 166 -7.34 15.58 7.30
N ALA A 167 -6.90 16.76 6.83
CA ALA A 167 -7.16 17.20 5.47
C ALA A 167 -6.27 16.47 4.44
N THR A 168 -5.14 15.92 4.87
CA THR A 168 -4.09 15.36 4.00
C THR A 168 -3.72 13.92 4.36
N THR A 169 -4.49 13.29 5.25
CA THR A 169 -4.23 11.93 5.74
C THR A 169 -5.49 11.08 5.77
N THR A 170 -5.34 9.79 5.49
CA THR A 170 -6.41 8.78 5.55
C THR A 170 -6.00 7.66 6.51
N LEU A 171 -6.82 7.32 7.49
CA LEU A 171 -6.55 6.17 8.37
C LEU A 171 -6.64 4.87 7.55
N VAL A 172 -5.54 4.12 7.46
CA VAL A 172 -5.47 2.86 6.69
C VAL A 172 -5.45 1.62 7.58
N GLY A 173 -5.17 1.79 8.88
CA GLY A 173 -5.38 0.72 9.85
C GLY A 173 -4.74 1.01 11.21
N THR A 174 -4.92 0.06 12.12
CA THR A 174 -4.46 0.16 13.51
C THR A 174 -3.82 -1.16 13.95
N PHE A 175 -2.97 -1.09 14.96
CA PHE A 175 -2.36 -2.26 15.59
C PHE A 175 -2.01 -1.94 17.05
N THR A 176 -1.60 -2.95 17.79
CA THR A 176 -1.16 -2.79 19.18
C THR A 176 0.23 -3.35 19.43
N VAL A 177 0.91 -2.80 20.43
CA VAL A 177 2.17 -3.34 20.97
C VAL A 177 2.04 -3.39 22.49
N THR A 178 2.34 -4.55 23.08
CA THR A 178 2.30 -4.71 24.55
C THR A 178 3.64 -4.34 25.18
N GLY A 179 3.61 -3.59 26.28
CA GLY A 179 4.79 -3.14 27.00
C GLY A 179 5.73 -2.34 26.10
N LYS A 180 6.98 -2.80 26.02
CA LYS A 180 8.03 -2.20 25.18
C LYS A 180 8.13 -2.81 23.77
N GLY A 181 7.34 -3.85 23.49
CA GLY A 181 7.55 -4.71 22.33
C GLY A 181 8.72 -5.68 22.52
N THR A 182 8.72 -6.76 21.73
CA THR A 182 9.80 -7.75 21.69
C THR A 182 10.60 -7.56 20.41
N ASN A 183 11.92 -7.62 20.51
CA ASN A 183 12.79 -7.56 19.33
C ASN A 183 12.44 -8.69 18.34
N GLY A 184 12.18 -8.32 17.09
CA GLY A 184 11.89 -9.26 16.01
C GLY A 184 10.43 -9.68 15.90
N ASP A 185 9.55 -9.27 16.83
CA ASP A 185 8.10 -9.43 16.63
C ASP A 185 7.68 -8.61 15.41
N THR A 186 6.69 -9.10 14.67
CA THR A 186 6.14 -8.37 13.51
C THR A 186 4.72 -7.91 13.81
N VAL A 187 4.40 -6.67 13.40
CA VAL A 187 3.02 -6.19 13.32
C VAL A 187 2.65 -6.03 11.86
N THR A 188 1.46 -6.48 11.49
CA THR A 188 0.94 -6.39 10.12
C THR A 188 -0.41 -5.70 10.14
N VAL A 189 -0.56 -4.67 9.31
CA VAL A 189 -1.81 -3.96 9.06
C VAL A 189 -2.27 -4.28 7.65
N SER A 190 -3.51 -4.75 7.50
CA SER A 190 -4.12 -5.13 6.23
C SER A 190 -5.63 -4.86 6.24
N GLY A 191 -6.24 -4.83 5.06
CA GLY A 191 -7.69 -4.77 4.87
C GLY A 191 -8.15 -3.59 4.02
N ASP A 192 -9.46 -3.52 3.82
CA ASP A 192 -10.10 -2.67 2.81
C ASP A 192 -9.70 -1.19 2.87
N ALA A 193 -9.43 -0.64 4.06
CA ALA A 193 -9.02 0.75 4.20
C ALA A 193 -7.67 1.02 3.52
N LEU A 194 -6.73 0.07 3.62
CA LEU A 194 -5.43 0.15 2.95
C LEU A 194 -5.58 -0.10 1.44
N ASP A 195 -6.36 -1.10 1.02
CA ASP A 195 -6.61 -1.39 -0.40
C ASP A 195 -7.26 -0.21 -1.11
N ASN A 196 -8.28 0.39 -0.48
CA ASN A 196 -8.97 1.58 -0.99
C ASN A 196 -8.00 2.76 -1.11
N PHE A 197 -7.17 3.01 -0.09
CA PHE A 197 -6.17 4.09 -0.15
C PHE A 197 -5.14 3.84 -1.25
N LEU A 198 -4.56 2.65 -1.35
CA LEU A 198 -3.56 2.34 -2.39
C LEU A 198 -4.14 2.46 -3.78
N SER A 199 -5.40 2.08 -3.96
CA SER A 199 -6.12 2.24 -5.22
C SER A 199 -6.31 3.70 -5.64
N THR A 200 -6.36 4.67 -4.70
CA THR A 200 -6.45 6.10 -5.06
C THR A 200 -5.12 6.69 -5.51
N VAL A 201 -4.00 6.04 -5.17
CA VAL A 201 -2.64 6.51 -5.49
C VAL A 201 -1.93 5.65 -6.55
N VAL A 202 -2.64 4.72 -7.20
CA VAL A 202 -2.12 3.97 -8.35
C VAL A 202 -1.58 4.92 -9.42
N GLY A 203 -0.40 4.60 -9.95
CA GLY A 203 0.29 5.45 -10.93
C GLY A 203 1.24 6.47 -10.30
N SER A 204 1.23 6.61 -8.97
CA SER A 204 2.21 7.42 -8.24
C SER A 204 3.56 6.72 -8.19
N GLN A 205 4.65 7.48 -8.25
CA GLN A 205 5.99 6.93 -8.05
C GLN A 205 6.21 6.46 -6.61
N TYR A 206 5.65 7.18 -5.65
CA TYR A 206 5.82 6.90 -4.23
C TYR A 206 4.49 6.88 -3.50
N VAL A 207 4.43 6.09 -2.44
CA VAL A 207 3.36 6.14 -1.45
C VAL A 207 3.98 6.27 -0.06
N SER A 208 3.44 7.16 0.77
CA SER A 208 3.96 7.44 2.10
C SER A 208 2.91 7.22 3.19
N PHE A 209 3.39 6.84 4.37
CA PHE A 209 2.57 6.56 5.54
C PHE A 209 3.15 7.24 6.79
N LEU A 210 2.26 7.73 7.65
CA LEU A 210 2.62 8.23 8.98
C LEU A 210 2.15 7.24 10.05
N ILE A 211 3.04 6.89 10.98
CA ILE A 211 2.77 6.03 12.12
C ILE A 211 2.73 6.88 13.38
N VAL A 212 1.61 6.76 14.10
CA VAL A 212 1.40 7.47 15.37
C VAL A 212 0.98 6.47 16.44
N ARG A 213 1.36 6.75 17.68
CA ARG A 213 0.79 6.09 18.85
C ARG A 213 -0.32 6.97 19.38
N THR A 214 -1.53 6.43 19.51
CA THR A 214 -2.72 7.20 19.90
C THR A 214 -2.85 7.35 21.42
N ASP A 215 -2.23 6.47 22.19
CA ASP A 215 -2.17 6.57 23.65
C ASP A 215 -1.06 7.50 24.16
N THR A 216 -1.36 8.24 25.24
CA THR A 216 -0.56 9.39 25.68
C THR A 216 0.22 9.21 26.99
N SER A 217 -0.21 8.35 27.91
CA SER A 217 0.43 8.28 29.24
C SER A 217 0.64 6.87 29.82
N GLY A 218 -0.12 5.84 29.43
CA GLY A 218 0.07 4.46 29.92
C GLY A 218 0.28 4.33 31.44
N GLY A 219 -0.34 5.22 32.23
CA GLY A 219 -0.24 5.24 33.69
C GLY A 219 1.05 5.81 34.29
N VAL A 220 1.97 6.39 33.51
CA VAL A 220 3.22 7.03 34.00
C VAL A 220 3.38 8.44 33.44
N ASP A 221 4.37 9.19 33.94
CA ASP A 221 4.68 10.53 33.41
C ASP A 221 5.01 10.44 31.90
N ALA A 222 4.54 11.40 31.12
CA ALA A 222 4.76 11.49 29.69
C ALA A 222 6.26 11.47 29.35
N SER A 223 7.11 12.06 30.19
CA SER A 223 8.58 12.03 30.03
C SER A 223 9.14 10.61 30.12
N GLU A 224 8.56 9.76 30.98
CA GLU A 224 9.02 8.40 31.29
C GLU A 224 8.30 7.31 30.49
N THR A 225 7.18 7.63 29.82
CA THR A 225 6.49 6.65 28.99
C THR A 225 7.41 6.03 27.96
N VAL A 226 7.17 4.76 27.65
CA VAL A 226 7.92 4.04 26.64
C VAL A 226 7.96 4.81 25.31
N VAL A 227 9.10 4.76 24.62
CA VAL A 227 9.28 5.10 23.22
C VAL A 227 9.35 3.78 22.46
N HIS A 228 8.33 3.49 21.66
CA HIS A 228 8.33 2.30 20.82
C HIS A 228 9.24 2.49 19.62
N GLN A 229 9.81 1.38 19.16
CA GLN A 229 10.77 1.37 18.08
C GLN A 229 10.38 0.31 17.05
N PHE A 230 10.57 0.63 15.78
CA PHE A 230 10.46 -0.31 14.67
C PHE A 230 11.77 -0.29 13.90
N ALA A 231 12.14 -1.39 13.25
CA ALA A 231 13.31 -1.42 12.37
C ALA A 231 13.09 -0.42 11.21
N SER A 232 14.11 0.41 10.95
CA SER A 232 14.18 1.23 9.73
C SER A 232 14.87 0.45 8.61
N ARG A 233 14.93 1.05 7.42
CA ARG A 233 15.72 0.58 6.28
C ARG A 233 17.21 0.45 6.58
N GLU A 234 17.76 1.27 7.47
CA GLU A 234 19.17 1.23 7.88
C GLU A 234 19.44 0.12 8.90
N ASN A 235 18.41 -0.58 9.39
CA ASN A 235 18.59 -1.69 10.30
C ASN A 235 19.23 -2.88 9.57
N THR A 236 20.32 -3.40 10.15
CA THR A 236 21.09 -4.51 9.56
C THR A 236 20.78 -5.87 10.19
N THR A 237 19.96 -5.89 11.24
CA THR A 237 19.61 -7.12 11.99
C THR A 237 18.21 -7.61 11.65
N TYR A 238 17.28 -6.68 11.45
CA TYR A 238 15.87 -6.95 11.19
C TYR A 238 15.44 -6.31 9.88
N ASP A 239 14.46 -6.93 9.23
CA ASP A 239 13.91 -6.45 7.97
C ASP A 239 13.34 -5.04 8.10
N ALA A 240 13.61 -4.23 7.07
CA ALA A 240 13.01 -2.92 6.86
C ALA A 240 11.46 -3.03 6.79
N PRO A 241 10.74 -1.90 6.97
CA PRO A 241 9.31 -1.88 6.73
C PRO A 241 8.97 -2.38 5.33
N LYS A 242 7.89 -3.15 5.20
CA LYS A 242 7.47 -3.78 3.93
C LYS A 242 6.04 -3.40 3.59
N LEU A 243 5.80 -3.12 2.31
CA LEU A 243 4.47 -3.00 1.73
C LEU A 243 4.28 -4.15 0.74
N SER A 244 3.24 -4.96 0.94
CA SER A 244 2.84 -6.01 0.00
C SER A 244 1.45 -5.71 -0.56
N TYR A 245 1.22 -6.00 -1.83
CA TYR A 245 -0.06 -5.73 -2.49
C TYR A 245 -0.21 -6.53 -3.79
N THR A 246 -1.43 -6.62 -4.32
CA THR A 246 -1.73 -7.30 -5.58
C THR A 246 -2.33 -6.30 -6.56
N ASN A 247 -1.75 -6.19 -7.75
CA ASN A 247 -2.28 -5.30 -8.80
C ASN A 247 -3.47 -5.95 -9.50
N ILE A 248 -4.58 -5.22 -9.54
CA ILE A 248 -5.78 -5.57 -10.30
C ILE A 248 -5.72 -4.86 -11.66
N PRO A 249 -5.56 -5.58 -12.79
CA PRO A 249 -5.51 -4.94 -14.11
C PRO A 249 -6.80 -4.19 -14.45
N GLU A 250 -6.69 -3.11 -15.23
CA GLU A 250 -7.88 -2.44 -15.77
C GLU A 250 -8.75 -3.38 -16.62
N ALA A 251 -10.08 -3.22 -16.51
CA ALA A 251 -11.05 -4.03 -17.26
C ALA A 251 -10.91 -3.89 -18.80
N SER A 252 -10.44 -2.74 -19.27
CA SER A 252 -10.14 -2.46 -20.68
C SER A 252 -8.96 -3.31 -21.20
N SER A 253 -7.91 -3.43 -20.39
CA SER A 253 -6.70 -4.21 -20.70
C SER A 253 -6.98 -5.71 -20.78
N THR A 254 -7.83 -6.22 -19.88
CA THR A 254 -8.27 -7.62 -19.93
C THR A 254 -9.19 -7.90 -21.12
N ALA A 255 -10.10 -6.97 -21.45
CA ALA A 255 -10.98 -7.08 -22.62
C ALA A 255 -10.22 -7.03 -23.96
N LEU A 256 -9.20 -6.17 -24.09
CA LEU A 256 -8.37 -6.07 -25.29
C LEU A 256 -7.56 -7.36 -25.52
N MET A 257 -6.95 -7.90 -24.47
CA MET A 257 -6.21 -9.17 -24.54
C MET A 257 -7.12 -10.32 -24.97
N ALA A 258 -8.33 -10.40 -24.41
CA ALA A 258 -9.33 -11.37 -24.82
C ALA A 258 -9.77 -11.17 -26.28
N GLY A 259 -9.99 -9.92 -26.71
CA GLY A 259 -10.39 -9.57 -28.07
C GLY A 259 -9.33 -9.92 -29.13
N LEU A 260 -8.05 -9.64 -28.86
CA LEU A 260 -6.93 -9.98 -29.75
C LEU A 260 -6.75 -11.50 -29.89
N LEU A 261 -6.93 -12.27 -28.81
CA LEU A 261 -6.92 -13.73 -28.85
C LEU A 261 -8.05 -14.31 -29.72
N ILE A 262 -9.26 -13.74 -29.62
CA ILE A 262 -10.40 -14.14 -30.45
C ILE A 262 -10.12 -13.80 -31.94
N LEU A 263 -9.58 -12.61 -32.23
CA LEU A 263 -9.25 -12.21 -33.60
C LEU A 263 -8.11 -13.06 -34.20
N GLY A 264 -7.07 -13.37 -33.43
CA GLY A 264 -5.97 -14.22 -33.86
C GLY A 264 -6.40 -15.67 -34.17
N THR A 265 -7.27 -16.25 -33.34
CA THR A 265 -7.82 -17.59 -33.60
C THR A 265 -8.74 -17.64 -34.81
N LEU A 266 -9.52 -16.57 -35.06
CA LEU A 266 -10.34 -16.44 -36.27
C LEU A 266 -9.50 -16.27 -37.54
N ALA A 267 -8.40 -15.52 -37.49
CA ALA A 267 -7.50 -15.33 -38.62
C ALA A 267 -6.76 -16.64 -39.00
N PHE A 268 -6.31 -17.41 -38.02
CA PHE A 268 -5.66 -18.72 -38.25
C PHE A 268 -6.60 -19.76 -38.86
N ARG A 269 -7.89 -19.73 -38.51
CA ARG A 269 -8.90 -20.62 -39.12
C ARG A 269 -9.12 -20.35 -40.60
N ARG A 270 -9.02 -19.09 -41.04
CA ARG A 270 -9.15 -18.74 -42.47
C ARG A 270 -7.94 -19.20 -43.30
N TYR A 271 -6.75 -19.22 -42.71
CA TYR A 271 -5.52 -19.61 -43.42
C TYR A 271 -5.39 -21.11 -43.70
N LYS A 272 -6.11 -21.99 -42.97
CA LYS A 272 -6.08 -23.44 -43.21
C LYS A 272 -7.15 -23.97 -44.16
N CYS A 273 -7.99 -23.09 -44.73
CA CYS A 273 -9.04 -23.45 -45.69
C CYS A 273 -8.74 -23.00 -47.13
N GLN A 274 -7.49 -22.64 -47.42
CA GLN A 274 -6.94 -22.51 -48.77
C GLN A 274 -5.95 -23.64 -49.02
#